data_AF-A0A7W7IFL5-F1
#
_entry.id   AF-A0A7W7IFL5-F1
#
_cell.length_a   1.000
_cell.length_b   1.000
_cell.length_c   1.000
_cell.angle_alpha   90.00
_cell.angle_beta   90.00
_cell.angle_gamma   90.00
#
_symmetry.space_group_name_H-M   'P 1'
#
loop_
_entity.id
_entity.type
_entity.pdbx_description
1 polymer ?
#
loop_
_entity_poly.entity_id
_entity_poly.type
_entity_poly.pdbx_seq_one_letter_code
_entity_poly.pdbx_strand_id
1 'polypeptide(L)'
;MTAPSHPPPAAPRRKLAEHVARRIEDEIVERGWPVGEAIGSEARLIERYGVSRAVVREAISILEYKQVAAMRRGRGGGLVVRAPAGAVVAEAVAAFFHFADVSVGELYEARSTLEVLAARLAARRIGEEDIAHLRDVAANDRVDRPLSVAIAQATHNPVLSIFIPTLTRVTGALAGVPVDGYKLGEKAAGARRRALPAIAEAIVSGDEVKAERRVRSQLEGERAWLDRVREAQAARSARPAGEPAESLAEQLAGEVMGAIGGKLPEKVALLVRQEIRRRGWPTGEVLGNEASLCEQLDVSRAVFREAVRILEHNGVARMRQGPGGGLVVQAPDPARVVDALALYLRYLRVEPGDVFEVRTAVELKATELAAALAPHDDTTDLKAALGRELEPSSSPAAAHVEVHAALARLSRNRLLALFTAVLAELSLIRVPAEAEAETAAVHEKIADAVLAGDASLARHRMSRHLRALAP
;
A
#
# COMPACT_ATOMS: atom_id res chain seq x y z
N MET A 1 -17.39 11.69 -55.06
CA MET A 1 -16.26 10.99 -54.41
C MET A 1 -16.38 11.22 -52.91
N THR A 2 -16.97 10.27 -52.19
CA THR A 2 -17.11 10.29 -50.73
C THR A 2 -16.29 9.14 -50.17
N ALA A 3 -15.19 9.46 -49.48
CA ALA A 3 -14.33 8.47 -48.86
C ALA A 3 -15.06 7.73 -47.74
N PRO A 4 -14.85 6.42 -47.56
CA PRO A 4 -15.47 5.68 -46.46
C PRO A 4 -14.79 6.06 -45.15
N SER A 5 -15.61 6.43 -44.16
CA SER A 5 -15.24 6.65 -42.77
C SER A 5 -14.62 5.37 -42.18
N HIS A 6 -13.35 5.43 -41.81
CA HIS A 6 -12.72 4.37 -41.04
C HIS A 6 -13.37 4.27 -39.65
N PRO A 7 -13.76 3.07 -39.17
CA PRO A 7 -14.15 2.88 -37.79
C PRO A 7 -12.96 3.16 -36.86
N PRO A 8 -13.20 3.69 -35.64
CA PRO A 8 -12.13 3.98 -34.69
C PRO A 8 -11.33 2.71 -34.38
N PRO A 9 -10.00 2.82 -34.14
CA PRO A 9 -9.16 1.66 -33.88
C PRO A 9 -9.67 0.91 -32.64
N ALA A 10 -9.86 -0.41 -32.79
CA ALA A 10 -10.24 -1.29 -31.70
C ALA A 10 -9.26 -1.10 -30.52
N ALA A 11 -9.80 -0.87 -29.32
CA ALA A 11 -8.99 -0.70 -28.12
C ALA A 11 -8.01 -1.88 -27.97
N PRO A 12 -6.73 -1.65 -27.61
CA PRO A 12 -5.75 -2.71 -27.49
C PRO A 12 -6.24 -3.80 -26.53
N ARG A 13 -6.16 -5.09 -26.92
CA ARG A 13 -6.74 -6.26 -26.22
C ARG A 13 -6.56 -6.25 -24.69
N ARG A 14 -5.45 -5.72 -24.19
CA ARG A 14 -5.16 -5.57 -22.76
C ARG A 14 -6.16 -4.63 -22.04
N LYS A 15 -6.49 -3.49 -22.65
CA LYS A 15 -7.50 -2.56 -22.12
C LYS A 15 -8.90 -3.20 -22.05
N LEU A 16 -9.24 -4.05 -23.02
CA LEU A 16 -10.53 -4.75 -23.03
C LEU A 16 -10.62 -5.81 -21.93
N ALA A 17 -9.55 -6.58 -21.70
CA ALA A 17 -9.50 -7.54 -20.60
C ALA A 17 -9.56 -6.85 -19.22
N GLU A 18 -8.86 -5.74 -19.05
CA GLU A 18 -8.93 -4.90 -17.84
C GLU A 18 -10.34 -4.35 -17.61
N HIS A 19 -11.05 -3.96 -18.68
CA HIS A 19 -12.43 -3.50 -18.58
C HIS A 19 -13.39 -4.63 -18.16
N VAL A 20 -13.23 -5.83 -18.71
CA VAL A 20 -14.04 -7.01 -18.30
C VAL A 20 -13.75 -7.39 -16.85
N ALA A 21 -12.48 -7.39 -16.44
CA ALA A 21 -12.09 -7.67 -15.05
C ALA A 21 -12.72 -6.64 -14.08
N ARG A 22 -12.58 -5.33 -14.38
CA ARG A 22 -13.22 -4.26 -13.58
C ARG A 22 -14.73 -4.44 -13.47
N ARG A 23 -15.41 -4.75 -14.57
CA ARG A 23 -16.86 -4.97 -14.56
C ARG A 23 -17.27 -6.14 -13.67
N ILE A 24 -16.48 -7.23 -13.67
CA ILE A 24 -16.70 -8.36 -12.76
C ILE A 24 -16.43 -7.95 -11.30
N GLU A 25 -15.39 -7.16 -11.03
CA GLU A 25 -15.09 -6.63 -9.69
C GLU A 25 -16.24 -5.76 -9.18
N ASP A 26 -16.75 -4.84 -10.00
CA ASP A 26 -17.87 -3.95 -9.66
C ASP A 26 -19.12 -4.77 -9.33
N GLU A 27 -19.45 -5.79 -10.13
CA GLU A 27 -20.55 -6.71 -9.84
C GLU A 27 -20.37 -7.48 -8.50
N ILE A 28 -19.14 -7.90 -8.18
CA ILE A 28 -18.86 -8.56 -6.90
C ILE A 28 -19.09 -7.59 -5.74
N VAL A 29 -18.63 -6.35 -5.88
CA VAL A 29 -18.80 -5.29 -4.88
C VAL A 29 -20.29 -4.94 -4.69
N GLU A 30 -21.02 -4.70 -5.78
CA GLU A 30 -22.46 -4.38 -5.77
C GLU A 30 -23.29 -5.47 -5.09
N ARG A 31 -22.91 -6.73 -5.27
CA ARG A 31 -23.57 -7.88 -4.65
C ARG A 31 -23.13 -8.13 -3.21
N GLY A 32 -22.31 -7.25 -2.64
CA GLY A 32 -21.85 -7.35 -1.27
C GLY A 32 -20.76 -8.41 -1.04
N TRP A 33 -19.96 -8.69 -2.08
CA TRP A 33 -18.83 -9.62 -2.07
C TRP A 33 -19.19 -11.06 -1.66
N PRO A 34 -19.96 -11.80 -2.48
CA PRO A 34 -20.45 -13.15 -2.14
C PRO A 34 -19.35 -14.22 -2.23
N VAL A 35 -18.48 -14.28 -1.21
CA VAL A 35 -17.35 -15.24 -1.15
C VAL A 35 -17.84 -16.68 -1.34
N GLY A 36 -17.17 -17.42 -2.23
CA GLY A 36 -17.48 -18.83 -2.52
C GLY A 36 -18.53 -19.04 -3.61
N GLU A 37 -19.23 -17.99 -4.05
CA GLU A 37 -20.18 -18.08 -5.14
C GLU A 37 -19.49 -18.11 -6.52
N ALA A 38 -20.05 -18.88 -7.45
CA ALA A 38 -19.56 -18.94 -8.83
C ALA A 38 -20.25 -17.89 -9.71
N ILE A 39 -19.47 -16.98 -10.29
CA ILE A 39 -19.92 -15.92 -11.22
C ILE A 39 -20.33 -16.53 -12.56
N GLY A 40 -19.62 -17.56 -13.01
CA GLY A 40 -19.93 -18.27 -14.25
C GLY A 40 -18.77 -19.10 -14.76
N SER A 41 -19.06 -20.00 -15.71
CA SER A 41 -18.02 -20.74 -16.44
C SER A 41 -17.35 -19.83 -17.47
N GLU A 42 -16.15 -20.20 -17.94
CA GLU A 42 -15.45 -19.48 -19.03
C GLU A 42 -16.36 -19.27 -20.25
N ALA A 43 -17.15 -20.29 -20.63
CA ALA A 43 -18.10 -20.20 -21.74
C ALA A 43 -19.21 -19.16 -21.49
N ARG A 44 -19.77 -19.15 -20.26
CA ARG A 44 -20.81 -18.20 -19.88
C ARG A 44 -20.27 -16.76 -19.81
N LEU A 45 -19.03 -16.58 -19.36
CA LEU A 45 -18.38 -15.26 -19.32
C LEU A 45 -18.08 -14.73 -20.74
N ILE A 46 -17.69 -15.61 -21.67
CA ILE A 46 -17.52 -15.27 -23.10
C ILE A 46 -18.83 -14.75 -23.68
N GLU A 47 -19.92 -15.49 -23.48
CA GLU A 47 -21.25 -15.12 -23.97
C GLU A 47 -21.74 -13.83 -23.32
N ARG A 48 -21.65 -13.73 -21.99
CA ARG A 48 -22.15 -12.59 -21.21
C ARG A 48 -21.49 -11.27 -21.57
N TYR A 49 -20.17 -11.26 -21.74
CA TYR A 49 -19.42 -10.03 -22.04
C TYR A 49 -19.19 -9.81 -23.54
N GLY A 50 -19.58 -10.76 -24.39
CA GLY A 50 -19.45 -10.64 -25.85
C GLY A 50 -18.00 -10.51 -26.33
N VAL A 51 -17.04 -11.06 -25.59
CA VAL A 51 -15.60 -10.95 -25.89
C VAL A 51 -14.98 -12.30 -26.23
N SER A 52 -13.84 -12.27 -26.93
CA SER A 52 -13.13 -13.52 -27.29
C SER A 52 -12.68 -14.31 -26.05
N ARG A 53 -12.53 -15.64 -26.22
CA ARG A 53 -11.96 -16.53 -25.19
C ARG A 53 -10.64 -16.01 -24.59
N ALA A 54 -9.76 -15.45 -25.43
CA ALA A 54 -8.49 -14.93 -24.97
C ALA A 54 -8.63 -13.70 -24.05
N VAL A 55 -9.62 -12.84 -24.31
CA VAL A 55 -9.93 -11.69 -23.45
C VAL A 55 -10.51 -12.15 -22.12
N VAL A 56 -11.43 -13.13 -22.12
CA VAL A 56 -11.95 -13.71 -20.87
C VAL A 56 -10.85 -14.36 -20.05
N ARG A 57 -9.95 -15.12 -20.66
CA ARG A 57 -8.83 -15.73 -19.93
C ARG A 57 -7.91 -14.70 -19.32
N GLU A 58 -7.60 -13.64 -20.05
CA GLU A 58 -6.81 -12.53 -19.52
C GLU A 58 -7.53 -11.83 -18.36
N ALA A 59 -8.84 -11.55 -18.50
CA ALA A 59 -9.64 -10.96 -17.43
C ALA A 59 -9.68 -11.86 -16.17
N ILE A 60 -9.83 -13.17 -16.36
CA ILE A 60 -9.77 -14.15 -15.27
C ILE A 60 -8.38 -14.16 -14.63
N SER A 61 -7.31 -14.10 -15.43
CA SER A 61 -5.95 -13.97 -14.91
C SER A 61 -5.76 -12.68 -14.12
N ILE A 62 -6.39 -11.56 -14.50
CA ILE A 62 -6.38 -10.31 -13.72
C ILE A 62 -7.14 -10.48 -12.39
N LEU A 63 -8.29 -11.15 -12.38
CA LEU A 63 -9.08 -11.38 -11.16
C LEU A 63 -8.43 -12.38 -10.20
N GLU A 64 -7.81 -13.43 -10.76
CA GLU A 64 -6.97 -14.38 -10.03
C GLU A 64 -5.72 -13.69 -9.50
N TYR A 65 -5.10 -12.84 -10.31
CA TYR A 65 -4.03 -11.98 -9.88
C TYR A 65 -4.50 -11.16 -8.68
N LYS A 66 -5.58 -10.38 -8.77
CA LYS A 66 -6.11 -9.58 -7.65
C LYS A 66 -6.67 -10.40 -6.46
N GLN A 67 -6.67 -11.72 -6.52
CA GLN A 67 -7.26 -12.63 -5.52
C GLN A 67 -8.75 -12.37 -5.23
N VAL A 68 -9.46 -11.74 -6.18
CA VAL A 68 -10.91 -11.45 -6.07
C VAL A 68 -11.73 -12.67 -6.46
N ALA A 69 -11.20 -13.49 -7.36
CA ALA A 69 -11.84 -14.73 -7.78
C ALA A 69 -10.79 -15.74 -8.23
N ALA A 70 -11.18 -17.02 -8.31
CA ALA A 70 -10.36 -18.03 -8.96
C ALA A 70 -11.18 -19.05 -9.74
N MET A 71 -10.62 -19.52 -10.84
CA MET A 71 -11.24 -20.53 -11.67
C MET A 71 -11.18 -21.90 -10.98
N ARG A 72 -12.35 -22.44 -10.62
CA ARG A 72 -12.51 -23.83 -10.20
C ARG A 72 -12.78 -24.71 -11.42
N ARG A 73 -11.92 -25.70 -11.67
CA ARG A 73 -12.12 -26.70 -12.74
C ARG A 73 -13.09 -27.81 -12.28
N GLY A 74 -13.83 -28.40 -13.22
CA GLY A 74 -14.71 -29.56 -12.98
C GLY A 74 -16.21 -29.30 -13.17
N ARG A 75 -17.05 -30.31 -12.90
CA ARG A 75 -18.53 -30.20 -12.92
C ARG A 75 -18.98 -29.23 -11.82
N GLY A 76 -19.78 -28.22 -12.18
CA GLY A 76 -20.11 -27.10 -11.28
C GLY A 76 -18.93 -26.12 -11.06
N GLY A 77 -17.89 -26.21 -11.89
CA GLY A 77 -16.78 -25.27 -11.93
C GLY A 77 -17.16 -23.91 -12.52
N GLY A 78 -16.28 -22.94 -12.36
CA GLY A 78 -16.50 -21.56 -12.76
C GLY A 78 -15.54 -20.63 -12.05
N LEU A 79 -15.62 -19.35 -12.37
CA LEU A 79 -14.92 -18.29 -11.68
C LEU A 79 -15.61 -18.06 -10.31
N VAL A 80 -14.95 -18.45 -9.23
CA VAL A 80 -15.49 -18.42 -7.86
C VAL A 80 -14.92 -17.23 -7.10
N VAL A 81 -15.78 -16.42 -6.48
CA VAL A 81 -15.39 -15.25 -5.66
C VAL A 81 -14.54 -15.70 -4.46
N ARG A 82 -13.48 -14.95 -4.17
CA ARG A 82 -12.57 -15.16 -3.04
C ARG A 82 -12.51 -13.91 -2.16
N ALA A 83 -12.19 -14.12 -0.89
CA ALA A 83 -11.83 -13.01 -0.01
C ALA A 83 -10.38 -12.61 -0.30
N PRO A 84 -10.10 -11.32 -0.56
CA PRO A 84 -8.73 -10.83 -0.66
C PRO A 84 -8.03 -10.98 0.70
N ALA A 85 -6.74 -11.36 0.67
CA ALA A 85 -5.95 -11.59 1.88
C ALA A 85 -5.14 -10.34 2.25
N GLY A 86 -5.42 -9.73 3.40
CA GLY A 86 -4.72 -8.51 3.84
C GLY A 86 -3.20 -8.68 4.02
N ALA A 87 -2.74 -9.89 4.34
CA ALA A 87 -1.31 -10.20 4.37
C ALA A 87 -0.65 -10.02 3.01
N VAL A 88 -1.28 -10.50 1.94
CA VAL A 88 -0.75 -10.39 0.57
C VAL A 88 -0.63 -8.93 0.13
N VAL A 89 -1.63 -8.12 0.46
CA VAL A 89 -1.61 -6.67 0.17
C VAL A 89 -0.48 -5.98 0.93
N ALA A 90 -0.30 -6.29 2.21
CA ALA A 90 0.81 -5.73 3.00
C ALA A 90 2.19 -6.13 2.42
N GLU A 91 2.32 -7.35 1.88
CA GLU A 91 3.53 -7.80 1.21
C GLU A 91 3.81 -7.08 -0.11
N ALA A 92 2.77 -6.79 -0.91
CA ALA A 92 2.89 -5.99 -2.13
C ALA A 92 3.36 -4.57 -1.83
N VAL A 93 2.79 -3.97 -0.78
CA VAL A 93 3.17 -2.64 -0.30
C VAL A 93 4.62 -2.62 0.19
N ALA A 94 5.04 -3.62 0.98
CA ALA A 94 6.42 -3.75 1.43
C ALA A 94 7.41 -3.93 0.27
N ALA A 95 7.04 -4.71 -0.75
CA ALA A 95 7.85 -4.89 -1.96
C ALA A 95 8.02 -3.56 -2.72
N PHE A 96 6.94 -2.80 -2.91
CA PHE A 96 7.00 -1.49 -3.54
C PHE A 96 7.93 -0.53 -2.79
N PHE A 97 7.86 -0.49 -1.46
CA PHE A 97 8.73 0.42 -0.69
C PHE A 97 10.21 0.09 -0.78
N HIS A 98 10.55 -1.20 -0.81
CA HIS A 98 11.93 -1.61 -1.01
C HIS A 98 12.42 -1.25 -2.41
N PHE A 99 11.60 -1.47 -3.43
CA PHE A 99 11.96 -1.08 -4.80
C PHE A 99 12.09 0.44 -4.96
N ALA A 100 11.17 1.20 -4.37
CA ALA A 100 11.12 2.65 -4.49
C ALA A 100 12.13 3.39 -3.60
N ASP A 101 12.97 2.66 -2.86
CA ASP A 101 13.97 3.15 -1.91
C ASP A 101 13.41 4.18 -0.93
N VAL A 102 12.28 3.85 -0.30
CA VAL A 102 11.64 4.74 0.67
C VAL A 102 12.54 4.94 1.89
N SER A 103 12.82 6.20 2.19
CA SER A 103 13.65 6.58 3.33
C SER A 103 12.93 6.38 4.68
N VAL A 104 13.70 6.25 5.77
CA VAL A 104 13.14 6.24 7.14
C VAL A 104 12.37 7.54 7.42
N GLY A 105 12.85 8.66 6.88
CA GLY A 105 12.18 9.95 6.99
C GLY A 105 10.78 9.93 6.39
N GLU A 106 10.66 9.50 5.13
CA GLU A 106 9.36 9.37 4.45
C GLU A 106 8.41 8.44 5.21
N LEU A 107 8.93 7.29 5.69
CA LEU A 107 8.16 6.33 6.49
C LEU A 107 7.62 6.96 7.78
N TYR A 108 8.46 7.63 8.55
CA TYR A 108 8.06 8.20 9.85
C TYR A 108 7.18 9.44 9.71
N GLU A 109 7.28 10.18 8.61
CA GLU A 109 6.29 11.22 8.28
C GLU A 109 4.90 10.64 8.05
N ALA A 110 4.79 9.56 7.27
CA ALA A 110 3.53 8.87 7.04
C ALA A 110 2.99 8.20 8.31
N ARG A 111 3.85 7.52 9.09
CA ARG A 111 3.46 6.92 10.38
C ARG A 111 2.99 7.97 11.36
N SER A 112 3.73 9.08 11.53
CA SER A 112 3.31 10.15 12.43
C SER A 112 1.98 10.75 12.02
N THR A 113 1.71 10.88 10.71
CA THR A 113 0.43 11.37 10.20
C THR A 113 -0.73 10.45 10.58
N LEU A 114 -0.59 9.14 10.35
CA LEU A 114 -1.68 8.18 10.57
C LEU A 114 -1.82 7.72 12.02
N GLU A 115 -0.73 7.46 12.74
CA GLU A 115 -0.78 6.95 14.11
C GLU A 115 -1.20 8.04 15.11
N VAL A 116 -0.86 9.32 14.86
CA VAL A 116 -1.38 10.44 15.67
C VAL A 116 -2.88 10.61 15.44
N LEU A 117 -3.34 10.54 14.18
CA LEU A 117 -4.77 10.53 13.87
C LEU A 117 -5.48 9.36 14.58
N ALA A 118 -4.90 8.15 14.52
CA ALA A 118 -5.46 6.97 15.15
C ALA A 118 -5.55 7.12 16.68
N ALA A 119 -4.51 7.67 17.33
CA ALA A 119 -4.54 7.93 18.77
C ALA A 119 -5.68 8.87 19.17
N ARG A 120 -5.90 9.94 18.39
CA ARG A 120 -6.99 10.89 18.61
C ARG A 120 -8.36 10.22 18.43
N LEU A 121 -8.56 9.51 17.32
CA LEU A 121 -9.83 8.86 17.01
C LEU A 121 -10.14 7.73 17.99
N ALA A 122 -9.14 6.93 18.37
CA ALA A 122 -9.27 5.90 19.40
C ALA A 122 -9.69 6.54 20.73
N ALA A 123 -9.03 7.61 21.19
CA ALA A 123 -9.40 8.27 22.44
C ALA A 123 -10.85 8.78 22.43
N ARG A 124 -11.35 9.19 21.26
CA ARG A 124 -12.72 9.64 21.08
C ARG A 124 -13.75 8.51 21.06
N ARG A 125 -13.39 7.33 20.56
CA ARG A 125 -14.33 6.25 20.20
C ARG A 125 -14.22 4.99 21.05
N ILE A 126 -13.18 4.89 21.88
CA ILE A 126 -12.82 3.68 22.62
C ILE A 126 -14.00 3.08 23.41
N GLY A 127 -14.24 1.78 23.23
CA GLY A 127 -15.21 1.01 24.01
C GLY A 127 -14.58 0.19 25.14
N GLU A 128 -15.41 -0.45 25.98
CA GLU A 128 -14.94 -1.27 27.11
C GLU A 128 -14.06 -2.45 26.66
N GLU A 129 -14.39 -3.10 25.55
CA GLU A 129 -13.60 -4.19 24.97
C GLU A 129 -12.21 -3.70 24.52
N ASP A 130 -12.15 -2.52 23.90
CA ASP A 130 -10.89 -1.91 23.45
C ASP A 130 -9.99 -1.54 24.63
N ILE A 131 -10.56 -1.07 25.75
CA ILE A 131 -9.82 -0.70 26.96
C ILE A 131 -9.03 -1.89 27.50
N ALA A 132 -9.70 -3.05 27.65
CA ALA A 132 -9.05 -4.26 28.13
C ALA A 132 -7.94 -4.70 27.17
N HIS A 133 -8.22 -4.68 25.87
CA HIS A 133 -7.25 -5.06 24.85
C HIS A 133 -6.01 -4.13 24.80
N LEU A 134 -6.21 -2.81 24.80
CA LEU A 134 -5.13 -1.82 24.76
C LEU A 134 -4.22 -1.91 25.98
N ARG A 135 -4.79 -2.12 27.18
CA ARG A 135 -4.00 -2.31 28.40
C ARG A 135 -3.17 -3.58 28.36
N ASP A 136 -3.75 -4.70 27.91
CA ASP A 136 -3.02 -5.97 27.73
C ASP A 136 -1.85 -5.82 26.77
N VAL A 137 -2.10 -5.24 25.59
CA VAL A 137 -1.08 -5.03 24.56
C VAL A 137 0.02 -4.08 25.05
N ALA A 138 -0.34 -2.99 25.72
CA ALA A 138 0.61 -2.01 26.24
C ALA A 138 1.49 -2.57 27.38
N ALA A 139 0.95 -3.45 28.22
CA ALA A 139 1.68 -4.08 29.32
C ALA A 139 2.66 -5.15 28.84
N ASN A 140 2.30 -5.89 27.79
CA ASN A 140 3.09 -7.04 27.31
C ASN A 140 4.06 -6.71 26.16
N ASP A 141 4.00 -5.50 25.57
CA ASP A 141 4.85 -4.98 24.47
C ASP A 141 5.42 -6.07 23.55
N ARG A 142 4.53 -6.80 22.88
CA ARG A 142 4.92 -7.91 22.03
C ARG A 142 5.11 -7.43 20.59
N VAL A 143 6.16 -7.92 19.93
CA VAL A 143 6.46 -7.50 18.55
C VAL A 143 5.42 -8.00 17.55
N ASP A 144 4.85 -9.18 17.80
CA ASP A 144 3.75 -9.78 17.01
C ASP A 144 2.41 -9.05 17.19
N ARG A 145 2.26 -8.26 18.25
CA ARG A 145 1.05 -7.49 18.58
C ARG A 145 1.41 -6.07 19.01
N PRO A 146 1.83 -5.20 18.08
CA PRO A 146 2.27 -3.86 18.42
C PRO A 146 1.09 -2.98 18.84
N LEU A 147 1.30 -2.10 19.83
CA LEU A 147 0.27 -1.20 20.36
C LEU A 147 -0.36 -0.32 19.27
N SER A 148 0.40 0.11 18.25
CA SER A 148 -0.11 0.90 17.13
C SER A 148 -1.28 0.22 16.39
N VAL A 149 -1.23 -1.12 16.27
CA VAL A 149 -2.29 -1.91 15.63
C VAL A 149 -3.54 -1.97 16.51
N ALA A 150 -3.38 -2.16 17.82
CA ALA A 150 -4.50 -2.13 18.76
C ALA A 150 -5.15 -0.73 18.82
N ILE A 151 -4.35 0.34 18.76
CA ILE A 151 -4.86 1.72 18.66
C ILE A 151 -5.66 1.87 17.37
N ALA A 152 -5.14 1.41 16.23
CA ALA A 152 -5.84 1.47 14.96
C ALA A 152 -7.20 0.76 14.99
N GLN A 153 -7.28 -0.42 15.63
CA GLN A 153 -8.54 -1.16 15.79
C GLN A 153 -9.55 -0.39 16.65
N ALA A 154 -9.12 0.20 17.75
CA ALA A 154 -9.96 1.03 18.65
C ALA A 154 -10.47 2.32 17.99
N THR A 155 -9.99 2.69 16.80
CA THR A 155 -10.57 3.80 16.02
C THR A 155 -11.90 3.41 15.36
N HIS A 156 -12.15 2.11 15.22
CA HIS A 156 -13.21 1.52 14.39
C HIS A 156 -13.23 2.05 12.94
N ASN A 157 -12.10 2.56 12.44
CA ASN A 157 -11.92 2.98 11.06
C ASN A 157 -11.12 1.89 10.30
N PRO A 158 -11.73 1.18 9.31
CA PRO A 158 -11.05 0.07 8.65
C PRO A 158 -9.85 0.51 7.81
N VAL A 159 -9.82 1.76 7.31
CA VAL A 159 -8.68 2.30 6.57
C VAL A 159 -7.44 2.37 7.46
N LEU A 160 -7.58 2.91 8.67
CA LEU A 160 -6.48 2.94 9.66
C LEU A 160 -6.07 1.53 10.09
N SER A 161 -7.04 0.63 10.24
CA SER A 161 -6.80 -0.78 10.56
C SER A 161 -6.04 -1.54 9.47
N ILE A 162 -5.92 -1.01 8.24
CA ILE A 162 -5.09 -1.57 7.17
C ILE A 162 -3.77 -0.82 7.01
N PHE A 163 -3.81 0.51 6.99
CA PHE A 163 -2.61 1.31 6.74
C PHE A 163 -1.60 1.19 7.88
N ILE A 164 -2.03 1.23 9.15
CA ILE A 164 -1.10 1.18 10.29
C ILE A 164 -0.37 -0.17 10.41
N PRO A 165 -1.04 -1.34 10.33
CA PRO A 165 -0.30 -2.61 10.31
C PRO A 165 0.63 -2.72 9.12
N THR A 166 0.25 -2.17 7.96
CA THR A 166 1.10 -2.18 6.76
C THR A 166 2.37 -1.37 6.99
N LEU A 167 2.27 -0.14 7.50
CA LEU A 167 3.42 0.69 7.86
C LEU A 167 4.30 0.07 8.97
N THR A 168 3.67 -0.60 9.93
CA THR A 168 4.37 -1.30 11.01
C THR A 168 5.23 -2.44 10.45
N ARG A 169 4.68 -3.27 9.55
CA ARG A 169 5.44 -4.35 8.88
C ARG A 169 6.62 -3.81 8.07
N VAL A 170 6.39 -2.70 7.35
CA VAL A 170 7.41 -2.04 6.53
C VAL A 170 8.53 -1.47 7.38
N THR A 171 8.21 -0.94 8.57
CA THR A 171 9.22 -0.49 9.54
C THR A 171 10.19 -1.62 9.89
N GLY A 172 9.67 -2.81 10.20
CA GLY A 172 10.49 -3.99 10.47
C GLY A 172 11.38 -4.35 9.28
N ALA A 173 10.81 -4.34 8.07
CA ALA A 173 11.54 -4.68 6.86
C ALA A 173 12.67 -3.69 6.51
N LEU A 174 12.48 -2.38 6.76
CA LEU A 174 13.47 -1.32 6.56
C LEU A 174 14.55 -1.26 7.64
N ALA A 175 14.27 -1.73 8.85
CA ALA A 175 15.28 -1.87 9.90
C ALA A 175 16.35 -2.93 9.56
N GLY A 176 16.12 -3.76 8.53
CA GLY A 176 17.02 -4.84 8.15
C GLY A 176 17.08 -5.94 9.20
N VAL A 177 16.04 -6.05 10.04
CA VAL A 177 16.03 -6.98 11.16
C VAL A 177 14.76 -7.83 11.06
N PRO A 178 14.86 -9.16 11.22
CA PRO A 178 13.70 -10.01 11.44
C PRO A 178 12.76 -9.41 12.48
N VAL A 179 11.46 -9.38 12.14
CA VAL A 179 10.39 -8.87 13.00
C VAL A 179 10.39 -9.56 14.38
N ASP A 180 11.01 -10.74 14.51
CA ASP A 180 11.09 -11.48 15.77
C ASP A 180 12.45 -11.40 16.51
N GLY A 181 13.43 -10.66 15.98
CA GLY A 181 14.82 -10.71 16.45
C GLY A 181 15.41 -9.41 17.00
N TYR A 182 14.71 -8.27 16.92
CA TYR A 182 15.33 -6.98 17.26
C TYR A 182 15.29 -6.66 18.76
N LYS A 183 16.46 -6.66 19.42
CA LYS A 183 16.59 -6.10 20.77
C LYS A 183 16.86 -4.59 20.69
N LEU A 184 15.84 -3.78 20.99
CA LEU A 184 16.02 -2.38 21.37
C LEU A 184 17.11 -2.31 22.45
N GLY A 185 18.06 -1.38 22.31
CA GLY A 185 19.05 -1.15 23.37
C GLY A 185 18.33 -0.87 24.71
N GLU A 186 18.90 -1.30 25.83
CA GLU A 186 18.21 -1.36 27.13
C GLU A 186 17.52 -0.04 27.52
N LYS A 187 18.15 1.09 27.22
CA LYS A 187 17.59 2.44 27.42
C LYS A 187 16.35 2.70 26.55
N ALA A 188 16.40 2.34 25.26
CA ALA A 188 15.28 2.51 24.33
C ALA A 188 14.12 1.55 24.66
N ALA A 189 14.44 0.30 25.01
CA ALA A 189 13.46 -0.68 25.49
C ALA A 189 12.79 -0.21 26.80
N GLY A 190 13.56 0.34 27.74
CA GLY A 190 13.04 0.90 28.98
C GLY A 190 12.17 2.14 28.77
N ALA A 191 12.54 3.04 27.84
CA ALA A 191 11.71 4.18 27.47
C ALA A 191 10.39 3.73 26.86
N ARG A 192 10.43 2.79 25.91
CA ARG A 192 9.25 2.20 25.29
C ARG A 192 8.32 1.53 26.30
N ARG A 193 8.85 0.67 27.19
CA ARG A 193 8.06 0.01 28.26
C ARG A 193 7.31 0.99 29.16
N ARG A 194 7.82 2.21 29.35
CA ARG A 194 7.12 3.27 30.09
C ARG A 194 6.15 4.06 29.22
N ALA A 195 6.48 4.26 27.94
CA ALA A 195 5.67 5.05 27.02
C ALA A 195 4.36 4.33 26.64
N LEU A 196 4.39 3.02 26.39
CA LEU A 196 3.23 2.28 25.89
C LEU A 196 2.04 2.29 26.87
N PRO A 197 2.21 1.96 28.18
CA PRO A 197 1.11 2.09 29.13
C PRO A 197 0.61 3.54 29.27
N ALA A 198 1.51 4.52 29.20
CA ALA A 198 1.12 5.93 29.26
C ALA A 198 0.32 6.36 28.03
N ILE A 199 0.59 5.82 26.84
CA ILE A 199 -0.23 6.03 25.64
C ILE A 199 -1.60 5.41 25.84
N ALA A 200 -1.66 4.13 26.23
CA ALA A 200 -2.92 3.43 26.47
C ALA A 200 -3.80 4.18 27.48
N GLU A 201 -3.27 4.61 28.63
CA GLU A 201 -4.04 5.37 29.61
C GLU A 201 -4.50 6.74 29.11
N ALA A 202 -3.77 7.39 28.18
CA ALA A 202 -4.24 8.64 27.58
C ALA A 202 -5.49 8.43 26.72
N ILE A 203 -5.49 7.33 25.96
CA ILE A 203 -6.59 6.93 25.08
C ILE A 203 -7.78 6.49 25.93
N VAL A 204 -7.55 5.64 26.94
CA VAL A 204 -8.60 5.15 27.86
C VAL A 204 -9.26 6.29 28.63
N SER A 205 -8.53 7.35 28.97
CA SER A 205 -9.11 8.53 29.63
C SER A 205 -9.83 9.49 28.67
N GLY A 206 -9.88 9.20 27.37
CA GLY A 206 -10.45 10.08 26.34
C GLY A 206 -9.67 11.38 26.10
N ASP A 207 -8.42 11.47 26.55
CA ASP A 207 -7.61 12.69 26.42
C ASP A 207 -6.90 12.71 25.06
N GLU A 208 -7.63 13.16 24.04
CA GLU A 208 -7.18 13.27 22.65
C GLU A 208 -5.81 13.94 22.52
N VAL A 209 -5.61 15.11 23.11
CA VAL A 209 -4.38 15.92 22.98
C VAL A 209 -3.19 15.20 23.62
N LYS A 210 -3.40 14.56 24.78
CA LYS A 210 -2.35 13.82 25.48
C LYS A 210 -2.01 12.53 24.75
N ALA A 211 -2.99 11.84 24.17
CA ALA A 211 -2.78 10.65 23.35
C ALA A 211 -1.92 10.99 22.12
N GLU A 212 -2.30 12.03 21.37
CA GLU A 212 -1.55 12.52 20.21
C GLU A 212 -0.09 12.85 20.56
N ARG A 213 0.12 13.66 21.61
CA ARG A 213 1.46 14.08 22.04
C ARG A 213 2.34 12.90 22.41
N ARG A 214 1.79 11.91 23.12
CA ARG A 214 2.55 10.73 23.55
C ARG A 214 2.92 9.81 22.39
N VAL A 215 1.99 9.57 21.46
CA VAL A 215 2.28 8.79 20.25
C VAL A 215 3.33 9.48 19.40
N ARG A 216 3.22 10.80 19.19
CA ARG A 216 4.24 11.58 18.46
C ARG A 216 5.63 11.44 19.09
N SER A 217 5.74 11.65 20.40
CA SER A 217 7.01 11.55 21.12
C SER A 217 7.62 10.15 21.04
N GLN A 218 6.79 9.10 21.09
CA GLN A 218 7.23 7.72 20.90
C GLN A 218 7.79 7.49 19.49
N LEU A 219 7.10 7.96 18.45
CA LEU A 219 7.54 7.82 17.06
C LEU A 219 8.82 8.60 16.77
N GLU A 220 8.97 9.82 17.31
CA GLU A 220 10.21 10.60 17.23
C GLU A 220 11.39 9.85 17.88
N GLY A 221 11.16 9.25 19.04
CA GLY A 221 12.15 8.43 19.73
C GLY A 221 12.56 7.19 18.94
N GLU A 222 11.60 6.50 18.33
CA GLU A 222 11.83 5.34 17.45
C GLU A 222 12.60 5.74 16.19
N ARG A 223 12.22 6.83 15.52
CA ARG A 223 12.93 7.35 14.33
C ARG A 223 14.39 7.65 14.63
N ALA A 224 14.63 8.50 15.64
CA ALA A 224 15.99 8.89 16.02
C ALA A 224 16.84 7.67 16.39
N TRP A 225 16.20 6.63 16.94
CA TRP A 225 16.85 5.38 17.24
C TRP A 225 17.19 4.55 15.99
N LEU A 226 16.27 4.43 15.03
CA LEU A 226 16.53 3.76 13.74
C LEU A 226 17.62 4.45 12.93
N ASP A 227 17.63 5.78 12.88
CA ASP A 227 18.66 6.56 12.19
C ASP A 227 20.06 6.20 12.72
N ARG A 228 20.23 6.17 14.06
CA ARG A 228 21.49 5.74 14.70
C ARG A 228 21.88 4.30 14.36
N VAL A 229 20.91 3.39 14.28
CA VAL A 229 21.18 1.98 13.93
C VAL A 229 21.69 1.88 12.50
N ARG A 230 21.05 2.58 11.56
CA ARG A 230 21.45 2.60 10.15
C ARG A 230 22.82 3.24 9.95
N GLU A 231 23.11 4.34 10.62
CA GLU A 231 24.44 4.97 10.61
C GLU A 231 25.52 3.97 11.10
N ALA A 232 25.26 3.28 12.21
CA ALA A 232 26.18 2.29 12.76
C ALA A 232 26.32 1.03 11.87
N GLN A 233 25.29 0.65 11.12
CA GLN A 233 25.36 -0.43 10.13
C GLN A 233 26.18 0.00 8.92
N ALA A 234 25.92 1.18 8.36
CA ALA A 234 26.67 1.72 7.23
C ALA A 234 28.17 1.85 7.55
N ALA A 235 28.52 2.32 8.76
CA ALA A 235 29.90 2.39 9.22
C ALA A 235 30.59 1.01 9.35
N ARG A 236 29.83 -0.05 9.66
CA ARG A 236 30.34 -1.43 9.71
C ARG A 236 30.56 -2.01 8.31
N SER A 237 29.61 -1.79 7.40
CA SER A 237 29.69 -2.24 6.01
C SER A 237 30.81 -1.56 5.21
N ALA A 238 31.26 -0.38 5.63
CA ALA A 238 32.39 0.34 5.02
C ALA A 238 33.78 -0.17 5.44
N ARG A 239 33.88 -1.12 6.39
CA ARG A 239 35.16 -1.75 6.75
C ARG A 239 35.56 -2.79 5.69
N PRO A 240 36.84 -2.90 5.31
CA PRO A 240 37.28 -3.91 4.34
C PRO A 240 36.94 -5.32 4.84
N ALA A 241 36.31 -6.11 3.97
CA ALA A 241 35.79 -7.42 4.29
C ALA A 241 36.91 -8.38 4.75
N GLY A 242 36.88 -8.73 6.03
CA GLY A 242 37.77 -9.71 6.63
C GLY A 242 36.95 -10.78 7.34
N GLU A 243 36.01 -11.42 6.63
CA GLU A 243 35.39 -12.72 6.95
C GLU A 243 34.37 -13.05 5.84
N PRO A 244 34.30 -14.30 5.35
CA PRO A 244 33.30 -14.68 4.35
C PRO A 244 31.91 -14.67 4.99
N ALA A 245 30.98 -13.90 4.40
CA ALA A 245 29.57 -14.00 4.72
C ALA A 245 29.11 -15.47 4.53
N GLU A 246 28.45 -16.04 5.54
CA GLU A 246 27.84 -17.38 5.50
C GLU A 246 27.11 -17.64 4.18
N SER A 247 27.14 -18.89 3.71
CA SER A 247 26.59 -19.21 2.41
C SER A 247 25.05 -19.07 2.40
N LEU A 248 24.51 -18.66 1.25
CA LEU A 248 23.08 -18.51 0.97
C LEU A 248 22.25 -19.70 1.47
N ALA A 249 22.75 -20.93 1.34
CA ALA A 249 22.06 -22.14 1.77
C ALA A 249 21.93 -22.27 3.31
N GLU A 250 22.93 -21.83 4.07
CA GLU A 250 22.97 -21.94 5.53
C GLU A 250 22.02 -20.94 6.18
N GLN A 251 21.91 -19.73 5.61
CA GLN A 251 20.97 -18.71 6.06
C GLN A 251 19.52 -19.06 5.69
N LEU A 252 19.29 -19.60 4.48
CA LEU A 252 17.97 -20.03 4.01
C LEU A 252 17.42 -21.22 4.81
N ALA A 253 18.25 -22.20 5.18
CA ALA A 253 17.82 -23.37 5.95
C ALA A 253 17.39 -23.02 7.39
N GLY A 254 18.06 -22.03 8.02
CA GLY A 254 17.72 -21.57 9.37
C GLY A 254 16.42 -20.78 9.44
N GLU A 255 16.16 -19.90 8.47
CA GLU A 255 14.99 -19.01 8.47
C GLU A 255 13.70 -19.69 7.96
N VAL A 256 13.78 -20.66 7.04
CA VAL A 256 12.60 -21.46 6.62
C VAL A 256 12.03 -22.24 7.81
N MET A 257 12.91 -22.72 8.69
CA MET A 257 12.59 -23.54 9.87
C MET A 257 12.31 -22.72 11.14
N GLY A 258 12.74 -21.45 11.20
CA GLY A 258 12.62 -20.57 12.37
C GLY A 258 11.49 -19.54 12.28
N ALA A 259 10.50 -19.67 13.16
CA ALA A 259 9.65 -18.62 13.74
C ALA A 259 8.78 -17.68 12.86
N ILE A 260 8.73 -17.77 11.53
CA ILE A 260 7.74 -17.00 10.75
C ILE A 260 6.46 -17.82 10.56
N GLY A 261 5.35 -17.38 11.14
CA GLY A 261 4.02 -17.95 10.86
C GLY A 261 3.62 -17.69 9.39
N GLY A 262 3.28 -18.75 8.65
CA GLY A 262 2.90 -18.66 7.23
C GLY A 262 3.05 -19.99 6.49
N LYS A 263 2.40 -20.13 5.33
CA LYS A 263 2.53 -21.32 4.47
C LYS A 263 3.93 -21.34 3.82
N LEU A 264 4.48 -22.53 3.56
CA LEU A 264 5.82 -22.68 2.96
C LEU A 264 6.02 -21.86 1.66
N PRO A 265 5.06 -21.76 0.72
CA PRO A 265 5.19 -20.87 -0.45
C PRO A 265 5.39 -19.38 -0.13
N GLU A 266 4.74 -18.88 0.93
CA GLU A 266 4.87 -17.48 1.36
C GLU A 266 6.28 -17.20 1.87
N LYS A 267 6.85 -18.16 2.63
CA LYS A 267 8.25 -18.11 3.08
C LYS A 267 9.21 -18.10 1.91
N VAL A 268 9.02 -18.99 0.93
CA VAL A 268 9.87 -19.02 -0.28
C VAL A 268 9.80 -17.70 -1.05
N ALA A 269 8.60 -17.12 -1.23
CA ALA A 269 8.44 -15.83 -1.89
C ALA A 269 9.14 -14.70 -1.11
N LEU A 270 9.03 -14.70 0.22
CA LEU A 270 9.72 -13.74 1.09
C LEU A 270 11.24 -13.81 0.90
N LEU A 271 11.81 -15.03 0.91
CA LEU A 271 13.25 -15.25 0.76
C LEU A 271 13.77 -14.80 -0.60
N VAL A 272 13.09 -15.17 -1.69
CA VAL A 272 13.46 -14.72 -3.03
C VAL A 272 13.43 -13.18 -3.11
N ARG A 273 12.44 -12.53 -2.51
CA ARG A 273 12.37 -11.07 -2.46
C ARG A 273 13.50 -10.45 -1.64
N GLN A 274 13.85 -11.04 -0.49
CA GLN A 274 14.97 -10.56 0.31
C GLN A 274 16.29 -10.64 -0.47
N GLU A 275 16.48 -11.70 -1.26
CA GLU A 275 17.65 -11.84 -2.13
C GLU A 275 17.66 -10.80 -3.26
N ILE A 276 16.53 -10.58 -3.93
CA ILE A 276 16.38 -9.50 -4.92
C ILE A 276 16.78 -8.15 -4.30
N ARG A 277 16.28 -7.87 -3.09
CA ARG A 277 16.62 -6.66 -2.34
C ARG A 277 18.11 -6.57 -2.02
N ARG A 278 18.72 -7.66 -1.53
CA ARG A 278 20.15 -7.72 -1.18
C ARG A 278 21.03 -7.41 -2.39
N ARG A 279 20.62 -7.80 -3.60
CA ARG A 279 21.28 -7.49 -4.87
C ARG A 279 21.01 -6.08 -5.42
N GLY A 280 20.31 -5.22 -4.67
CA GLY A 280 19.95 -3.88 -5.14
C GLY A 280 18.84 -3.88 -6.19
N TRP A 281 17.95 -4.88 -6.16
CA TRP A 281 16.78 -5.01 -7.03
C TRP A 281 17.10 -4.99 -8.54
N PRO A 282 17.87 -5.97 -9.06
CA PRO A 282 18.37 -5.97 -10.44
C PRO A 282 17.24 -6.27 -11.45
N THR A 283 16.46 -5.25 -11.79
CA THR A 283 15.27 -5.37 -12.67
C THR A 283 15.66 -5.94 -14.03
N GLY A 284 14.95 -6.98 -14.47
CA GLY A 284 15.20 -7.67 -15.74
C GLY A 284 16.22 -8.81 -15.69
N GLU A 285 16.97 -8.95 -14.59
CA GLU A 285 17.90 -10.07 -14.39
C GLU A 285 17.16 -11.40 -14.20
N VAL A 286 17.75 -12.49 -14.71
CA VAL A 286 17.26 -13.87 -14.52
C VAL A 286 17.98 -14.45 -13.30
N LEU A 287 17.24 -14.73 -12.23
CA LEU A 287 17.81 -15.29 -10.99
C LEU A 287 18.22 -16.76 -11.13
N GLY A 288 17.51 -17.51 -11.97
CA GLY A 288 17.72 -18.94 -12.16
C GLY A 288 16.52 -19.59 -12.84
N ASN A 289 16.68 -20.85 -13.25
CA ASN A 289 15.56 -21.63 -13.79
C ASN A 289 14.80 -22.36 -12.67
N GLU A 290 13.60 -22.88 -12.97
CA GLU A 290 12.73 -23.54 -11.98
C GLU A 290 13.46 -24.70 -11.27
N ALA A 291 14.19 -25.53 -12.02
CA ALA A 291 14.86 -26.70 -11.45
C ALA A 291 15.99 -26.29 -10.50
N SER A 292 16.85 -25.36 -10.92
CA SER A 292 17.96 -24.87 -10.09
C SER A 292 17.47 -24.17 -8.83
N LEU A 293 16.40 -23.37 -8.94
CA LEU A 293 15.85 -22.65 -7.79
C LEU A 293 15.13 -23.60 -6.81
N CYS A 294 14.43 -24.63 -7.30
CA CYS A 294 13.85 -25.65 -6.42
C CYS A 294 14.92 -26.41 -5.63
N GLU A 295 16.03 -26.75 -6.28
CA GLU A 295 17.17 -27.43 -5.64
C GLU A 295 17.86 -26.52 -4.61
N GLN A 296 18.13 -25.26 -4.97
CA GLN A 296 18.76 -24.29 -4.07
C GLN A 296 17.91 -23.96 -2.82
N LEU A 297 16.59 -23.94 -2.98
CA LEU A 297 15.64 -23.60 -1.91
C LEU A 297 15.14 -24.84 -1.14
N ASP A 298 15.56 -26.05 -1.54
CA ASP A 298 15.08 -27.33 -1.01
C ASP A 298 13.53 -27.42 -0.94
N VAL A 299 12.86 -27.08 -2.04
CA VAL A 299 11.40 -27.13 -2.12
C VAL A 299 10.90 -27.89 -3.34
N SER A 300 9.73 -28.52 -3.18
CA SER A 300 9.04 -29.12 -4.32
C SER A 300 8.66 -28.08 -5.38
N ARG A 301 8.58 -28.51 -6.64
CA ARG A 301 8.11 -27.66 -7.76
C ARG A 301 6.73 -27.07 -7.52
N ALA A 302 5.85 -27.78 -6.82
CA ALA A 302 4.51 -27.29 -6.49
C ALA A 302 4.57 -26.08 -5.55
N VAL A 303 5.40 -26.15 -4.51
CA VAL A 303 5.64 -25.05 -3.56
C VAL A 303 6.31 -23.88 -4.27
N PHE A 304 7.34 -24.14 -5.08
CA PHE A 304 8.04 -23.10 -5.82
C PHE A 304 7.12 -22.36 -6.80
N ARG A 305 6.27 -23.08 -7.55
CA ARG A 305 5.28 -22.46 -8.45
C ARG A 305 4.28 -21.58 -7.71
N GLU A 306 3.88 -21.97 -6.51
CA GLU A 306 3.01 -21.15 -5.68
C GLU A 306 3.73 -19.90 -5.17
N ALA A 307 5.00 -20.02 -4.78
CA ALA A 307 5.83 -18.87 -4.42
C ALA A 307 6.04 -17.91 -5.60
N VAL A 308 6.29 -18.44 -6.80
CA VAL A 308 6.36 -17.66 -8.04
C VAL A 308 5.05 -16.92 -8.30
N ARG A 309 3.89 -17.55 -8.08
CA ARG A 309 2.60 -16.86 -8.23
C ARG A 309 2.48 -15.68 -7.28
N ILE A 310 2.98 -15.78 -6.04
CA ILE A 310 3.03 -14.66 -5.08
C ILE A 310 3.97 -13.56 -5.57
N LEU A 311 5.14 -13.91 -6.10
CA LEU A 311 6.11 -12.94 -6.63
C LEU A 311 5.58 -12.23 -7.89
N GLU A 312 4.93 -12.98 -8.78
CA GLU A 312 4.23 -12.44 -9.95
C GLU A 312 3.10 -11.54 -9.53
N HIS A 313 2.33 -11.98 -8.54
CA HIS A 313 1.25 -11.21 -7.94
C HIS A 313 1.75 -9.86 -7.40
N ASN A 314 2.86 -9.83 -6.69
CA ASN A 314 3.37 -8.59 -6.12
C ASN A 314 4.20 -7.76 -7.12
N GLY A 315 4.30 -8.18 -8.39
CA GLY A 315 5.10 -7.51 -9.41
C GLY A 315 6.61 -7.53 -9.10
N VAL A 316 7.06 -8.50 -8.29
CA VAL A 316 8.45 -8.64 -7.84
C VAL A 316 9.27 -9.45 -8.84
N ALA A 317 8.72 -10.52 -9.39
CA ALA A 317 9.38 -11.35 -10.39
C ALA A 317 8.35 -12.08 -11.27
N ARG A 318 8.77 -12.56 -12.45
CA ARG A 318 7.92 -13.37 -13.34
C ARG A 318 8.68 -14.52 -13.98
N MET A 319 8.02 -15.64 -14.23
CA MET A 319 8.63 -16.75 -14.95
C MET A 319 8.60 -16.51 -16.46
N ARG A 320 9.79 -16.49 -17.07
CA ARG A 320 9.96 -16.52 -18.52
C ARG A 320 10.10 -17.96 -18.98
N GLN A 321 9.20 -18.43 -19.85
CA GLN A 321 9.29 -19.76 -20.46
C GLN A 321 10.27 -19.78 -21.64
N GLY A 322 10.83 -20.97 -21.95
CA GLY A 322 11.69 -21.24 -23.11
C GLY A 322 13.19 -21.40 -22.79
N PRO A 323 14.04 -21.67 -23.79
CA PRO A 323 15.49 -21.74 -23.63
C PRO A 323 16.07 -20.42 -23.09
N GLY A 324 16.90 -20.49 -22.05
CA GLY A 324 17.35 -19.29 -21.32
C GLY A 324 16.26 -18.63 -20.47
N GLY A 325 15.10 -19.27 -20.32
CA GLY A 325 14.03 -18.88 -19.41
C GLY A 325 14.41 -19.05 -17.94
N GLY A 326 13.62 -18.44 -17.07
CA GLY A 326 13.86 -18.43 -15.63
C GLY A 326 13.04 -17.37 -14.92
N LEU A 327 13.28 -17.22 -13.62
CA LEU A 327 12.62 -16.23 -12.79
C LEU A 327 13.28 -14.86 -13.03
N VAL A 328 12.54 -13.96 -13.68
CA VAL A 328 13.01 -12.63 -14.08
C VAL A 328 12.53 -11.59 -13.08
N VAL A 329 13.44 -10.81 -12.50
CA VAL A 329 13.10 -9.71 -11.57
C VAL A 329 12.27 -8.64 -12.30
N GLN A 330 11.24 -8.13 -11.65
CA GLN A 330 10.36 -7.07 -12.14
C GLN A 330 10.49 -5.82 -11.27
N ALA A 331 10.08 -4.68 -11.82
CA ALA A 331 9.83 -3.46 -11.07
C ALA A 331 8.38 -3.49 -10.56
N PRO A 332 8.13 -3.48 -9.23
CA PRO A 332 6.80 -3.27 -8.68
C PRO A 332 6.13 -2.03 -9.26
N ASP A 333 4.90 -2.21 -9.73
CA ASP A 333 4.09 -1.15 -10.32
C ASP A 333 3.19 -0.53 -9.23
N PRO A 334 3.37 0.77 -8.88
CA PRO A 334 2.55 1.43 -7.87
C PRO A 334 1.05 1.32 -8.16
N ALA A 335 0.63 1.34 -9.42
CA ALA A 335 -0.79 1.24 -9.78
C ALA A 335 -1.40 -0.10 -9.32
N ARG A 336 -0.62 -1.18 -9.35
CA ARG A 336 -1.10 -2.50 -8.89
C ARG A 336 -1.22 -2.58 -7.38
N VAL A 337 -0.35 -1.88 -6.65
CA VAL A 337 -0.44 -1.77 -5.19
C VAL A 337 -1.66 -0.93 -4.79
N VAL A 338 -1.91 0.17 -5.51
CA VAL A 338 -3.11 1.00 -5.35
C VAL A 338 -4.36 0.17 -5.57
N ASP A 339 -4.45 -0.53 -6.70
CA ASP A 339 -5.58 -1.41 -7.04
C ASP A 339 -5.84 -2.45 -5.94
N ALA A 340 -4.79 -3.14 -5.47
CA ALA A 340 -4.91 -4.17 -4.45
C ALA A 340 -5.41 -3.62 -3.10
N LEU A 341 -4.89 -2.47 -2.66
CA LEU A 341 -5.33 -1.81 -1.43
C LEU A 341 -6.76 -1.28 -1.53
N ALA A 342 -7.10 -0.60 -2.63
CA ALA A 342 -8.43 -0.06 -2.85
C ALA A 342 -9.47 -1.19 -2.89
N LEU A 343 -9.17 -2.27 -3.60
CA LEU A 343 -10.01 -3.45 -3.67
C LEU A 343 -10.21 -4.12 -2.30
N TYR A 344 -9.15 -4.23 -1.50
CA TYR A 344 -9.24 -4.77 -0.15
C TYR A 344 -10.12 -3.90 0.77
N LEU A 345 -10.03 -2.58 0.64
CA LEU A 345 -10.87 -1.64 1.40
C LEU A 345 -12.34 -1.68 0.92
N ARG A 346 -12.60 -1.88 -0.38
CA ARG A 346 -13.96 -2.15 -0.91
C ARG A 346 -14.53 -3.46 -0.36
N TYR A 347 -13.72 -4.51 -0.24
CA TYR A 347 -14.12 -5.76 0.40
C TYR A 347 -14.53 -5.55 1.87
N LEU A 348 -13.79 -4.71 2.60
CA LEU A 348 -14.11 -4.34 3.98
C LEU A 348 -15.30 -3.38 4.11
N ARG A 349 -15.87 -2.92 2.99
CA ARG A 349 -16.99 -1.97 2.93
C ARG A 349 -16.74 -0.71 3.75
N VAL A 350 -15.59 -0.08 3.54
CA VAL A 350 -15.27 1.21 4.17
C VAL A 350 -16.35 2.25 3.87
N GLU A 351 -16.77 2.97 4.90
CA GLU A 351 -17.75 4.04 4.73
C GLU A 351 -17.06 5.31 4.21
N PRO A 352 -17.76 6.20 3.48
CA PRO A 352 -17.19 7.45 3.00
C PRO A 352 -16.57 8.31 4.11
N GLY A 353 -17.16 8.30 5.31
CA GLY A 353 -16.64 8.99 6.49
C GLY A 353 -15.27 8.45 6.94
N ASP A 354 -15.06 7.13 6.89
CA ASP A 354 -13.79 6.51 7.26
C ASP A 354 -12.66 6.95 6.32
N VAL A 355 -12.96 6.97 5.02
CA VAL A 355 -12.02 7.42 3.98
C VAL A 355 -11.71 8.91 4.17
N PHE A 356 -12.73 9.72 4.44
CA PHE A 356 -12.61 11.17 4.60
C PHE A 356 -11.68 11.57 5.75
N GLU A 357 -11.76 10.89 6.90
CA GLU A 357 -10.90 11.15 8.06
C GLU A 357 -9.42 10.94 7.74
N VAL A 358 -9.10 9.83 7.08
CA VAL A 358 -7.72 9.48 6.70
C VAL A 358 -7.23 10.38 5.57
N ARG A 359 -8.07 10.62 4.56
CA ARG A 359 -7.75 11.52 3.44
C ARG A 359 -7.40 12.91 3.92
N THR A 360 -8.16 13.47 4.85
CA THR A 360 -7.88 14.78 5.41
C THR A 360 -6.50 14.84 6.06
N ALA A 361 -6.11 13.83 6.85
CA ALA A 361 -4.77 13.83 7.46
C ALA A 361 -3.65 13.69 6.41
N VAL A 362 -3.82 12.77 5.44
CA VAL A 362 -2.83 12.50 4.38
C VAL A 362 -2.64 13.72 3.48
N GLU A 363 -3.71 14.30 2.94
CA GLU A 363 -3.61 15.41 1.99
C GLU A 363 -3.16 16.71 2.66
N LEU A 364 -3.54 16.96 3.93
CA LEU A 364 -3.00 18.11 4.66
C LEU A 364 -1.49 17.97 4.87
N LYS A 365 -0.99 16.78 5.22
CA LYS A 365 0.45 16.58 5.37
C LYS A 365 1.18 16.68 4.03
N ALA A 366 0.63 16.08 2.98
CA ALA A 366 1.19 16.16 1.64
C ALA A 366 1.27 17.63 1.15
N THR A 367 0.22 18.42 1.36
CA THR A 367 0.18 19.84 1.00
C THR A 367 1.20 20.66 1.79
N GLU A 368 1.35 20.41 3.09
CA GLU A 368 2.34 21.07 3.94
C GLU A 368 3.78 20.80 3.44
N LEU A 369 4.10 19.54 3.16
CA LEU A 369 5.41 19.15 2.62
C LEU A 369 5.64 19.70 1.21
N ALA A 370 4.62 19.67 0.35
CA ALA A 370 4.69 20.22 -1.00
C ALA A 370 4.98 21.73 -0.96
N ALA A 371 4.34 22.49 -0.08
CA ALA A 371 4.63 23.91 0.10
C ALA A 371 6.07 24.15 0.56
N ALA A 372 6.60 23.32 1.47
CA ALA A 372 7.98 23.45 1.93
C ALA A 372 9.01 23.19 0.81
N LEU A 373 8.68 22.35 -0.18
CA LEU A 373 9.59 21.94 -1.26
C LEU A 373 9.41 22.75 -2.56
N ALA A 374 8.21 23.21 -2.85
CA ALA A 374 7.86 23.86 -4.12
C ALA A 374 8.80 25.02 -4.54
N PRO A 375 9.29 25.90 -3.64
CA PRO A 375 10.23 26.96 -4.01
C PRO A 375 11.58 26.45 -4.56
N HIS A 376 11.89 25.17 -4.36
CA HIS A 376 13.18 24.55 -4.65
C HIS A 376 13.07 23.29 -5.51
N ASP A 377 11.88 22.96 -6.02
CA ASP A 377 11.60 21.73 -6.76
C ASP A 377 10.86 22.00 -8.07
N ASP A 378 10.76 20.98 -8.92
CA ASP A 378 9.99 21.03 -10.15
C ASP A 378 8.48 21.01 -9.88
N THR A 379 7.80 22.08 -10.29
CA THR A 379 6.35 22.29 -10.12
C THR A 379 5.56 22.09 -11.41
N THR A 380 6.20 21.58 -12.47
CA THR A 380 5.60 21.38 -13.80
C THR A 380 4.38 20.48 -13.73
N ASP A 381 4.45 19.38 -12.99
CA ASP A 381 3.35 18.44 -12.79
C ASP A 381 2.11 19.11 -12.18
N LEU A 382 2.31 19.94 -11.16
CA LEU A 382 1.22 20.66 -10.48
C LEU A 382 0.58 21.68 -11.42
N LYS A 383 1.39 22.47 -12.14
CA LYS A 383 0.89 23.44 -13.12
C LYS A 383 0.13 22.76 -14.26
N ALA A 384 0.60 21.62 -14.73
CA ALA A 384 -0.07 20.84 -15.77
C ALA A 384 -1.41 20.28 -15.28
N ALA A 385 -1.48 19.79 -14.04
CA ALA A 385 -2.73 19.30 -13.46
C ALA A 385 -3.79 20.41 -13.32
N LEU A 386 -3.38 21.61 -12.85
CA LEU A 386 -4.26 22.78 -12.79
C LEU A 386 -4.74 23.21 -14.19
N GLY A 387 -3.84 23.19 -15.18
CA GLY A 387 -4.20 23.48 -16.57
C GLY A 387 -5.29 22.53 -17.10
N ARG A 388 -5.14 21.22 -16.85
CA ARG A 388 -6.13 20.21 -17.27
C ARG A 388 -7.47 20.35 -16.58
N GLU A 389 -7.51 20.84 -15.34
CA GLU A 389 -8.76 21.11 -14.63
C GLU A 389 -9.59 22.24 -15.26
N LEU A 390 -8.93 23.17 -15.94
CA LEU A 390 -9.58 24.26 -16.67
C LEU A 390 -10.00 23.87 -18.10
N GLU A 391 -9.59 22.70 -18.60
CA GLU A 391 -9.93 22.24 -19.94
C GLU A 391 -11.39 21.73 -20.01
N PRO A 392 -12.26 22.27 -20.89
CA PRO A 392 -13.66 21.85 -20.99
C PRO A 392 -13.85 20.37 -21.40
N SER A 393 -12.83 19.76 -22.00
CA SER A 393 -12.85 18.35 -22.43
C SER A 393 -12.43 17.37 -21.34
N SER A 394 -11.90 17.85 -20.21
CA SER A 394 -11.43 17.01 -19.11
C SER A 394 -12.61 16.47 -18.30
N SER A 395 -12.46 15.24 -17.80
CA SER A 395 -13.37 14.73 -16.77
C SER A 395 -13.10 15.51 -15.48
N PRO A 396 -14.09 16.23 -14.91
CA PRO A 396 -13.87 17.09 -13.75
C PRO A 396 -13.41 16.31 -12.52
N ALA A 397 -14.00 15.13 -12.29
CA ALA A 397 -13.56 14.22 -11.23
C ALA A 397 -12.12 13.72 -11.44
N ALA A 398 -11.72 13.42 -12.68
CA ALA A 398 -10.36 12.97 -12.96
C ALA A 398 -9.35 14.11 -12.77
N ALA A 399 -9.66 15.30 -13.29
CA ALA A 399 -8.79 16.47 -13.14
C ALA A 399 -8.63 16.89 -11.68
N HIS A 400 -9.72 16.84 -10.88
CA HIS A 400 -9.66 17.04 -9.44
C HIS A 400 -8.65 16.09 -8.79
N VAL A 401 -8.76 14.78 -9.05
CA VAL A 401 -7.85 13.77 -8.50
C VAL A 401 -6.40 14.02 -8.93
N GLU A 402 -6.17 14.46 -10.16
CA GLU A 402 -4.82 14.76 -10.66
C GLU A 402 -4.13 15.90 -9.90
N VAL A 403 -4.86 16.95 -9.49
CA VAL A 403 -4.30 18.03 -8.67
C VAL A 403 -3.80 17.51 -7.32
N HIS A 404 -4.62 16.72 -6.61
CA HIS A 404 -4.23 16.10 -5.33
C HIS A 404 -3.06 15.14 -5.51
N ALA A 405 -3.05 14.35 -6.58
CA ALA A 405 -1.94 13.46 -6.90
C ALA A 405 -0.65 14.23 -7.21
N ALA A 406 -0.74 15.38 -7.90
CA ALA A 406 0.42 16.24 -8.17
C ALA A 406 0.98 16.87 -6.89
N LEU A 407 0.12 17.37 -6.00
CA LEU A 407 0.53 17.85 -4.67
C LEU A 407 1.22 16.74 -3.86
N ALA A 408 0.66 15.53 -3.85
CA ALA A 408 1.25 14.41 -3.12
C ALA A 408 2.60 13.95 -3.70
N ARG A 409 2.81 14.05 -5.03
CA ARG A 409 4.13 13.82 -5.63
C ARG A 409 5.13 14.92 -5.27
N LEU A 410 4.71 16.19 -5.31
CA LEU A 410 5.53 17.35 -4.95
C LEU A 410 5.95 17.34 -3.47
N SER A 411 5.18 16.64 -2.62
CA SER A 411 5.54 16.39 -1.22
C SER A 411 6.81 15.53 -1.04
N ARG A 412 7.31 14.90 -2.12
CA ARG A 412 8.43 13.95 -2.14
C ARG A 412 8.34 12.81 -1.12
N ASN A 413 7.13 12.50 -0.67
CA ASN A 413 6.86 11.39 0.22
C ASN A 413 6.06 10.32 -0.52
N ARG A 414 6.76 9.28 -0.98
CA ARG A 414 6.18 8.19 -1.81
C ARG A 414 5.03 7.46 -1.13
N LEU A 415 5.05 7.44 0.20
CA LEU A 415 4.03 6.83 1.04
C LEU A 415 2.74 7.65 1.05
N LEU A 416 2.85 8.97 1.25
CA LEU A 416 1.71 9.88 1.18
C LEU A 416 1.13 9.92 -0.25
N ALA A 417 1.96 9.89 -1.27
CA ALA A 417 1.51 9.79 -2.67
C ALA A 417 0.74 8.48 -2.94
N LEU A 418 1.25 7.34 -2.47
CA LEU A 418 0.57 6.06 -2.59
C LEU A 418 -0.78 6.07 -1.87
N PHE A 419 -0.82 6.54 -0.62
CA PHE A 419 -2.08 6.61 0.14
C PHE A 419 -3.07 7.59 -0.46
N THR A 420 -2.62 8.73 -0.99
CA THR A 420 -3.48 9.66 -1.73
C THR A 420 -4.12 8.98 -2.93
N ALA A 421 -3.35 8.21 -3.71
CA ALA A 421 -3.88 7.46 -4.85
C ALA A 421 -4.89 6.38 -4.43
N VAL A 422 -4.60 5.61 -3.37
CA VAL A 422 -5.55 4.61 -2.82
C VAL A 422 -6.85 5.27 -2.36
N LEU A 423 -6.76 6.37 -1.63
CA LEU A 423 -7.94 7.06 -1.10
C LEU A 423 -8.74 7.72 -2.22
N ALA A 424 -8.10 8.19 -3.29
CA ALA A 424 -8.78 8.71 -4.47
C ALA A 424 -9.62 7.64 -5.18
N GLU A 425 -9.11 6.40 -5.31
CA GLU A 425 -9.85 5.25 -5.89
C GLU A 425 -11.08 4.83 -5.06
N LEU A 426 -11.08 5.15 -3.76
CA LEU A 426 -12.20 4.86 -2.86
C LEU A 426 -13.16 6.03 -2.72
N SER A 427 -12.69 7.23 -2.98
CA SER A 427 -13.49 8.44 -2.81
C SER A 427 -14.48 8.54 -3.96
N LEU A 428 -15.76 8.34 -3.65
CA LEU A 428 -16.89 8.57 -4.55
C LEU A 428 -17.12 10.07 -4.81
N ILE A 429 -16.06 10.89 -4.94
CA ILE A 429 -16.21 12.34 -5.11
C ILE A 429 -17.00 12.59 -6.40
N ARG A 430 -18.29 12.84 -6.24
CA ARG A 430 -19.12 13.48 -7.24
C ARG A 430 -19.01 14.96 -6.94
N VAL A 431 -18.12 15.66 -7.63
CA VAL A 431 -18.24 17.12 -7.74
C VAL A 431 -19.45 17.34 -8.64
N PRO A 432 -20.54 17.96 -8.16
CA PRO A 432 -21.65 18.32 -9.04
C PRO A 432 -21.15 19.26 -10.12
N ALA A 433 -21.66 19.13 -11.35
CA ALA A 433 -21.17 19.91 -12.49
C ALA A 433 -21.25 21.43 -12.26
N GLU A 434 -22.23 21.88 -11.48
CA GLU A 434 -22.38 23.31 -11.15
C GLU A 434 -21.29 23.84 -10.19
N ALA A 435 -20.53 22.98 -9.50
CA ALA A 435 -19.51 23.36 -8.50
C ALA A 435 -18.07 23.25 -9.03
N GLU A 436 -17.87 22.92 -10.30
CA GLU A 436 -16.56 22.62 -10.90
C GLU A 436 -15.68 23.86 -11.03
N ALA A 437 -16.24 24.97 -11.54
CA ALA A 437 -15.49 26.23 -11.68
C ALA A 437 -15.09 26.81 -10.32
N GLU A 438 -15.93 26.64 -9.30
CA GLU A 438 -15.61 27.04 -7.92
C GLU A 438 -14.50 26.15 -7.33
N THR A 439 -14.53 24.84 -7.62
CA THR A 439 -13.50 23.88 -7.20
C THR A 439 -12.14 24.19 -7.84
N ALA A 440 -12.09 24.44 -9.15
CA ALA A 440 -10.86 24.80 -9.85
C ALA A 440 -10.23 26.09 -9.29
N ALA A 441 -11.05 27.12 -9.04
CA ALA A 441 -10.59 28.35 -8.41
C ALA A 441 -10.09 28.16 -6.96
N VAL A 442 -10.60 27.15 -6.25
CA VAL A 442 -10.08 26.77 -4.93
C VAL A 442 -8.74 26.06 -5.05
N HIS A 443 -8.59 25.13 -5.98
CA HIS A 443 -7.31 24.44 -6.25
C HIS A 443 -6.21 25.41 -6.69
N GLU A 444 -6.51 26.38 -7.54
CA GLU A 444 -5.56 27.43 -7.93
C GLU A 444 -5.07 28.21 -6.70
N LYS A 445 -5.98 28.64 -5.82
CA LYS A 445 -5.59 29.32 -4.57
C LYS A 445 -4.76 28.42 -3.64
N ILE A 446 -5.02 27.11 -3.60
CA ILE A 446 -4.18 26.19 -2.83
C ILE A 446 -2.78 26.14 -3.44
N ALA A 447 -2.70 25.95 -4.76
CA ALA A 447 -1.46 25.88 -5.50
C ALA A 447 -0.63 27.17 -5.38
N ASP A 448 -1.25 28.35 -5.43
CA ASP A 448 -0.56 29.63 -5.22
C ASP A 448 0.15 29.68 -3.86
N ALA A 449 -0.52 29.23 -2.79
CA ALA A 449 0.10 29.19 -1.46
C ALA A 449 1.24 28.17 -1.40
N VAL A 450 1.09 27.02 -2.07
CA VAL A 450 2.14 26.00 -2.19
C VAL A 450 3.35 26.57 -2.95
N LEU A 451 3.14 27.17 -4.11
CA LEU A 451 4.19 27.76 -4.95
C LEU A 451 4.90 28.93 -4.26
N ALA A 452 4.20 29.66 -3.40
CA ALA A 452 4.78 30.73 -2.57
C ALA A 452 5.55 30.22 -1.34
N GLY A 453 5.50 28.91 -1.05
CA GLY A 453 6.14 28.33 0.14
C GLY A 453 5.37 28.54 1.45
N ASP A 454 4.14 29.06 1.40
CA ASP A 454 3.32 29.32 2.60
C ASP A 454 2.56 28.05 3.02
N ALA A 455 3.26 27.18 3.73
CA ALA A 455 2.70 25.92 4.22
C ALA A 455 1.47 26.10 5.12
N SER A 456 1.42 27.17 5.92
CA SER A 456 0.29 27.44 6.83
C SER A 456 -0.97 27.81 6.05
N LEU A 457 -0.84 28.72 5.08
CA LEU A 457 -1.94 29.13 4.23
C LEU A 457 -2.41 28.01 3.31
N ALA A 458 -1.47 27.26 2.70
CA ALA A 458 -1.76 26.12 1.86
C ALA A 458 -2.57 25.07 2.63
N ARG A 459 -2.11 24.71 3.84
CA ARG A 459 -2.81 23.77 4.74
C ARG A 459 -4.18 24.28 5.17
N HIS A 460 -4.32 25.57 5.48
CA HIS A 460 -5.61 26.16 5.82
C HIS A 460 -6.61 26.08 4.65
N ARG A 461 -6.18 26.46 3.44
CA ARG A 461 -7.01 26.42 2.22
C ARG A 461 -7.41 24.99 1.88
N MET A 462 -6.47 24.04 1.92
CA MET A 462 -6.75 22.62 1.70
C MET A 462 -7.72 22.06 2.74
N SER A 463 -7.57 22.42 4.03
CA SER A 463 -8.49 21.95 5.07
C SER A 463 -9.92 22.44 4.84
N ARG A 464 -10.09 23.70 4.39
CA ARG A 464 -11.41 24.24 4.07
C ARG A 464 -12.02 23.56 2.85
N HIS A 465 -11.20 23.33 1.82
CA HIS A 465 -11.59 22.59 0.61
C HIS A 465 -12.13 21.20 0.95
N LEU A 466 -11.36 20.41 1.71
CA LEU A 466 -11.78 19.06 2.09
C LEU A 466 -13.04 19.07 2.94
N ARG A 467 -13.17 19.98 3.91
CA ARG A 467 -14.41 20.08 4.72
C ARG A 467 -15.65 20.39 3.89
N ALA A 468 -15.52 21.14 2.80
CA ALA A 468 -16.64 21.41 1.90
C ALA A 468 -17.08 20.16 1.12
N LEU A 469 -16.20 19.16 1.00
CA LEU A 469 -16.44 17.86 0.35
C LEU A 469 -16.76 16.74 1.35
N ALA A 470 -16.95 17.06 2.64
CA ALA A 470 -17.29 16.07 3.65
C ALA A 470 -18.69 15.46 3.35
N PRO A 471 -18.86 14.13 3.50
CA PRO A 471 -20.10 13.43 3.21
C PRO A 471 -21.24 13.72 4.19
#